data_AF-A0A1Q3FDM9-F1
#
_entry.id   AF-A0A1Q3FDM9-F1
#
_cell.length_a   1.000
_cell.length_b   1.000
_cell.length_c   1.000
_cell.angle_alpha   90.00
_cell.angle_beta   90.00
_cell.angle_gamma   90.00
#
_symmetry.space_group_name_H-M   'P 1'
#
loop_
_entity.id
_entity.type
_entity.pdbx_description
1 polymer ?
#
loop_
_entity_poly.entity_id
_entity_poly.type
_entity_poly.pdbx_seq_one_letter_code
_entity_poly.pdbx_strand_id
1 'polypeptide(L)'
;MINLRQVALVAALLVFLIRQISASGGDQSQFFQNCLKSCVMGNCTKSGLTFKRSLAGTQNPINKLLLWTCYDECGYDCMWRTTSAFLKRNWTTPQFYGKWPFVRLAGLQEPASVVFSMTNFATHYHMLKRFRREVRPDSPMYTLWQVFSYICLNAWIWSTVFHARDFPITELFDYTFAYSMVLASFYCMVMRMIHRRSKYLKGIFSLACIVFFVNHFSYLSVGRFDYAYNMKANIVTGMTGAAGWIFWCLMQRRKRRYVWKCFLFVVLATSSLLLEINDFPPILWTFDAHSIWHLVTAPLTVLFYSFIIDDCRSLRQELYGDGPEDMRKLL
;
A
#
# COMPACT_ATOMS: atom_id res chain seq x y z
N MET A 1 -0.02 39.85 -29.50
CA MET A 1 1.27 39.39 -30.04
C MET A 1 2.03 38.68 -28.93
N ILE A 2 2.30 37.38 -29.06
CA ILE A 2 3.01 36.60 -28.05
C ILE A 2 4.47 37.07 -28.03
N ASN A 3 4.96 37.50 -26.86
CA ASN A 3 6.30 38.06 -26.70
C ASN A 3 7.35 36.94 -26.74
N LEU A 4 8.43 37.11 -27.52
CA LEU A 4 9.53 36.15 -27.64
C LEU A 4 10.15 35.78 -26.27
N ARG A 5 10.13 36.72 -25.31
CA ARG A 5 10.54 36.47 -23.91
C ARG A 5 9.61 35.51 -23.18
N GLN A 6 8.30 35.55 -23.43
CA GLN A 6 7.33 34.63 -22.82
C GLN A 6 7.49 33.21 -23.40
N VAL A 7 7.76 33.08 -24.70
CA VAL A 7 8.06 31.79 -25.34
C VAL A 7 9.34 31.19 -24.78
N ALA A 8 10.41 31.99 -24.61
CA ALA A 8 11.66 31.53 -24.02
C ALA A 8 11.51 31.12 -22.54
N LEU A 9 10.67 31.81 -21.77
CA LEU A 9 10.41 31.50 -20.36
C LEU A 9 9.59 30.20 -20.22
N VAL A 10 8.59 30.00 -21.09
CA VAL A 10 7.83 28.75 -21.17
C VAL A 10 8.71 27.61 -21.66
N ALA A 11 9.57 27.82 -22.66
CA ALA A 11 10.52 26.80 -23.13
C ALA A 11 11.56 26.45 -22.05
N ALA A 12 12.10 27.43 -21.33
CA ALA A 12 13.00 27.19 -20.20
C ALA A 12 12.30 26.44 -19.07
N LEU A 13 11.06 26.82 -18.71
CA LEU A 13 10.23 26.09 -17.74
C LEU A 13 9.94 24.65 -18.21
N LEU A 14 9.68 24.44 -19.51
CA LEU A 14 9.49 23.11 -20.10
C LEU A 14 10.77 22.27 -20.08
N VAL A 15 11.94 22.87 -20.26
CA VAL A 15 13.24 22.18 -20.11
C VAL A 15 13.51 21.78 -18.66
N PHE A 16 13.11 22.60 -17.67
CA PHE A 16 13.14 22.21 -16.26
C PHE A 16 12.07 21.17 -15.87
N LEU A 17 11.02 21.00 -16.69
CA LEU A 17 10.01 19.96 -16.53
C LEU A 17 10.42 18.62 -17.17
N ILE A 18 11.55 18.55 -17.87
CA ILE A 18 12.14 17.28 -18.29
C ILE A 18 12.78 16.64 -17.06
N ARG A 19 11.98 15.88 -16.31
CA ARG A 19 12.52 14.94 -15.32
C ARG A 19 13.46 13.98 -16.04
N GLN A 20 14.75 14.06 -15.70
CA GLN A 20 15.73 13.04 -16.06
C GLN A 20 15.27 11.73 -15.40
N ILE A 21 14.75 10.79 -16.19
CA ILE A 21 14.46 9.44 -15.72
C ILE A 21 15.80 8.72 -15.67
N SER A 22 16.42 8.69 -14.49
CA SER A 22 17.64 7.92 -14.27
C SER A 22 17.27 6.49 -13.92
N ALA A 23 17.88 5.52 -14.59
CA ALA A 23 17.81 4.12 -14.16
C ALA A 23 18.51 3.95 -12.79
N SER A 24 18.20 2.90 -12.04
CA SER A 24 18.85 2.69 -10.75
C SER A 24 20.35 2.48 -10.91
N GLY A 25 21.13 2.81 -9.88
CA GLY A 25 22.60 2.72 -9.94
C GLY A 25 23.12 1.32 -10.27
N GLY A 26 22.38 0.26 -9.90
CA GLY A 26 22.69 -1.12 -10.24
C GLY A 26 22.48 -1.42 -11.72
N ASP A 27 21.39 -0.91 -12.32
CA ASP A 27 21.08 -1.08 -13.75
C ASP A 27 22.12 -0.40 -14.64
N GLN A 28 22.67 0.73 -14.17
CA GLN A 28 23.73 1.47 -14.86
C GLN A 28 25.11 0.84 -14.69
N SER A 29 25.27 -0.13 -13.78
CA SER A 29 26.56 -0.77 -13.55
C SER A 29 26.99 -1.61 -14.74
N GLN A 30 28.16 -1.29 -15.31
CA GLN A 30 28.76 -2.10 -16.38
C GLN A 30 28.96 -3.56 -15.95
N PHE A 31 29.25 -3.79 -14.67
CA PHE A 31 29.41 -5.13 -14.11
C PHE A 31 28.11 -5.92 -14.19
N PHE A 32 26.99 -5.32 -13.79
CA PHE A 32 25.66 -5.92 -13.88
C PHE A 32 25.28 -6.21 -15.34
N GLN A 33 25.40 -5.22 -16.22
CA GLN A 33 25.03 -5.35 -17.64
C GLN A 33 25.83 -6.44 -18.35
N ASN A 34 27.14 -6.50 -18.13
CA ASN A 34 28.01 -7.52 -18.74
C ASN A 34 27.67 -8.92 -18.21
N CYS A 35 27.44 -9.05 -16.90
CA CYS A 35 27.01 -10.30 -16.28
C CYS A 35 25.69 -10.77 -16.89
N LEU A 36 24.69 -9.89 -16.95
CA LEU A 36 23.35 -10.21 -17.43
C LEU A 36 23.39 -10.65 -18.89
N LYS A 37 24.10 -9.90 -19.75
CA LYS A 37 24.29 -10.25 -21.16
C LYS A 37 24.95 -11.62 -21.32
N SER A 38 26.02 -11.89 -20.57
CA SER A 38 26.73 -13.16 -20.62
C SER A 38 25.84 -14.33 -20.17
N CYS A 39 25.12 -14.17 -19.05
CA CYS A 39 24.21 -15.19 -18.53
C CYS A 39 23.08 -15.50 -19.50
N VAL A 40 22.39 -14.48 -20.02
CA VAL A 40 21.26 -14.65 -20.94
C VAL A 40 21.70 -15.33 -22.24
N MET A 41 22.82 -14.90 -22.83
CA MET A 41 23.35 -15.53 -24.05
C MET A 41 23.79 -16.98 -23.80
N GLY A 42 24.35 -17.28 -22.64
CA GLY A 42 24.82 -18.62 -22.27
C GLY A 42 23.68 -19.58 -21.99
N ASN A 43 22.69 -19.16 -21.21
CA ASN A 43 21.75 -20.05 -20.53
C ASN A 43 20.33 -20.03 -21.11
N CYS A 44 19.89 -18.91 -21.70
CA CYS A 44 18.48 -18.71 -22.06
C CYS A 44 18.20 -19.00 -23.55
N THR A 45 16.94 -19.32 -23.86
CA THR A 45 16.40 -19.29 -25.23
C THR A 45 16.38 -17.86 -25.77
N LYS A 46 16.22 -17.69 -27.09
CA LYS A 46 16.14 -16.35 -27.72
C LYS A 46 15.04 -15.46 -27.13
N SER A 47 13.95 -16.05 -26.63
CA SER A 47 12.86 -15.34 -25.96
C SER A 47 13.20 -14.88 -24.54
N GLY A 48 14.27 -15.37 -23.91
CA GLY A 48 14.59 -15.12 -22.50
C GLY A 48 13.68 -15.83 -21.49
N LEU A 49 12.57 -16.42 -21.94
CA LEU A 49 11.57 -17.03 -21.07
C LEU A 49 12.06 -18.31 -20.38
N THR A 50 12.74 -19.19 -21.14
CA THR A 50 13.12 -20.53 -20.69
C THR A 50 14.61 -20.76 -20.81
N PHE A 51 15.13 -21.70 -20.02
CA PHE A 51 16.50 -22.19 -20.18
C PHE A 51 16.65 -22.99 -21.48
N LYS A 52 17.86 -23.01 -22.05
CA LYS A 52 18.21 -23.90 -23.17
C LYS A 52 18.01 -25.36 -22.76
N ARG A 53 17.74 -26.23 -23.75
CA ARG A 53 17.38 -27.65 -23.51
C ARG A 53 18.39 -28.40 -22.64
N SER A 54 19.68 -28.11 -22.80
CA SER A 54 20.76 -28.69 -21.99
C SER A 54 20.70 -28.31 -20.51
N LEU A 55 20.00 -27.23 -20.16
CA LEU A 55 19.86 -26.67 -18.82
C LEU A 55 18.41 -26.69 -18.33
N ALA A 56 17.49 -27.35 -19.05
CA ALA A 56 16.06 -27.30 -18.71
C ALA A 56 15.74 -27.88 -17.31
N GLY A 57 16.61 -28.75 -16.78
CA GLY A 57 16.47 -29.33 -15.44
C GLY A 57 17.04 -28.48 -14.30
N THR A 58 17.69 -27.33 -14.58
CA THR A 58 18.32 -26.52 -13.53
C THR A 58 17.36 -25.57 -12.82
N GLN A 59 16.18 -25.34 -13.40
CA GLN A 59 15.20 -24.43 -12.81
C GLN A 59 14.48 -25.08 -11.62
N ASN A 60 14.48 -24.38 -10.48
CA ASN A 60 13.74 -24.80 -9.30
C ASN A 60 12.22 -24.90 -9.62
N PRO A 61 11.54 -26.01 -9.27
CA PRO A 61 10.10 -26.18 -9.52
C PRO A 61 9.22 -25.06 -8.93
N ILE A 62 9.59 -24.54 -7.76
CA ILE A 62 8.89 -23.42 -7.12
C ILE A 62 9.08 -22.15 -7.94
N ASN A 63 10.29 -21.92 -8.47
CA ASN A 63 10.53 -20.76 -9.32
C ASN A 63 9.72 -20.85 -10.62
N LYS A 64 9.55 -22.06 -11.16
CA LYS A 64 8.68 -22.29 -12.32
C LYS A 64 7.20 -22.04 -12.00
N LEU A 65 6.74 -22.45 -10.82
CA LEU A 65 5.37 -22.19 -10.34
C LEU A 65 5.09 -20.68 -10.22
N LEU A 66 6.05 -19.91 -9.71
CA LEU A 66 5.98 -18.45 -9.60
C LEU A 66 6.38 -17.72 -10.90
N LEU A 67 6.45 -18.43 -12.02
CA LEU A 67 6.68 -17.87 -13.35
C LEU A 67 7.97 -17.04 -13.44
N TRP A 68 9.02 -17.43 -12.73
CA TRP A 68 10.35 -16.86 -12.92
C TRP A 68 10.90 -17.31 -14.27
N THR A 69 11.30 -16.36 -15.10
CA THR A 69 11.89 -16.65 -16.41
C THR A 69 13.40 -16.86 -16.31
N CYS A 70 14.02 -17.42 -17.34
CA CYS A 70 15.48 -17.51 -17.41
C CYS A 70 16.14 -16.11 -17.32
N TYR A 71 15.52 -15.09 -17.92
CA TYR A 71 15.96 -13.71 -17.81
C TYR A 71 15.93 -13.22 -16.35
N ASP A 72 14.86 -13.52 -15.61
CA ASP A 72 14.74 -13.12 -14.20
C ASP A 72 15.75 -13.82 -13.30
N GLU A 73 16.05 -15.09 -13.55
CA GLU A 73 17.07 -15.84 -12.80
C GLU A 73 18.47 -15.27 -13.08
N CYS A 74 18.80 -14.98 -14.35
CA CYS A 74 20.03 -14.29 -14.70
C CYS A 74 20.13 -12.90 -14.09
N GLY A 75 19.02 -12.14 -14.08
CA GLY A 75 18.93 -10.84 -13.42
C GLY A 75 19.22 -10.95 -11.92
N TYR A 76 18.61 -11.93 -11.26
CA TYR A 76 18.81 -12.20 -9.84
C TYR A 76 20.26 -12.56 -9.48
N ASP A 77 20.86 -13.49 -10.22
CA ASP A 77 22.23 -13.92 -9.98
C ASP A 77 23.22 -12.76 -10.21
N CYS A 78 23.02 -11.99 -11.28
CA CYS A 78 23.86 -10.85 -11.60
C CYS A 78 23.68 -9.68 -10.63
N MET A 79 22.46 -9.47 -10.12
CA MET A 79 22.17 -8.52 -9.05
C MET A 79 23.04 -8.86 -7.82
N TRP A 80 23.00 -10.10 -7.33
CA TRP A 80 23.77 -10.51 -6.16
C TRP A 80 25.28 -10.47 -6.34
N ARG A 81 25.78 -10.85 -7.53
CA ARG A 81 27.20 -10.70 -7.87
C ARG A 81 27.63 -9.24 -7.85
N THR A 82 26.80 -8.35 -8.39
CA THR A 82 27.04 -6.90 -8.42
C THR A 82 27.03 -6.33 -7.00
N THR A 83 25.99 -6.61 -6.21
CA THR A 83 25.88 -6.20 -4.80
C THR A 83 27.11 -6.65 -4.01
N SER A 84 27.52 -7.92 -4.16
CA SER A 84 28.73 -8.45 -3.51
C SER A 84 30.01 -7.71 -3.91
N ALA A 85 30.12 -7.30 -5.18
CA ALA A 85 31.27 -6.55 -5.68
C ALA A 85 31.31 -5.11 -5.13
N PHE A 86 30.15 -4.48 -4.91
CA PHE A 86 30.04 -3.16 -4.29
C PHE A 86 30.39 -3.22 -2.80
N LEU A 87 29.83 -4.18 -2.07
CA LEU A 87 30.13 -4.38 -0.64
C LEU A 87 31.61 -4.64 -0.38
N LYS A 88 32.26 -5.47 -1.21
CA LYS A 88 33.72 -5.73 -1.12
C LYS A 88 34.58 -4.47 -1.29
N ARG A 89 34.05 -3.42 -1.90
CA ARG A 89 34.72 -2.13 -2.12
C ARG A 89 34.30 -1.04 -1.13
N ASN A 90 33.50 -1.39 -0.12
CA ASN A 90 32.84 -0.43 0.77
C ASN A 90 32.02 0.63 0.02
N TRP A 91 31.42 0.25 -1.11
CA TRP A 91 30.48 1.12 -1.83
C TRP A 91 29.06 0.93 -1.30
N THR A 92 28.22 1.94 -1.48
CA THR A 92 26.81 1.88 -1.10
C THR A 92 26.09 0.80 -1.91
N THR A 93 25.14 0.11 -1.28
CA THR A 93 24.34 -0.89 -1.99
C THR A 93 23.56 -0.21 -3.12
N PRO A 94 23.61 -0.71 -4.36
CA PRO A 94 22.80 -0.16 -5.44
C PRO A 94 21.40 -0.78 -5.48
N GLN A 95 20.42 -0.01 -5.94
CA GLN A 95 19.11 -0.51 -6.36
C GLN A 95 19.16 -1.04 -7.81
N PHE A 96 18.27 -1.97 -8.14
CA PHE A 96 18.09 -2.56 -9.46
C PHE A 96 16.61 -2.50 -9.83
N TYR A 97 16.30 -1.96 -11.00
CA TYR A 97 14.93 -1.76 -11.48
C TYR A 97 14.03 -1.05 -10.44
N GLY A 98 14.58 -0.07 -9.72
CA GLY A 98 13.87 0.68 -8.68
C GLY A 98 13.72 -0.04 -7.34
N LYS A 99 14.29 -1.23 -7.15
CA LYS A 99 14.17 -2.03 -5.93
C LYS A 99 15.51 -2.36 -5.30
N TRP A 100 15.50 -2.58 -4.00
CA TRP A 100 16.65 -3.13 -3.28
C TRP A 100 16.86 -4.62 -3.58
N PRO A 101 18.09 -5.16 -3.42
CA PRO A 101 18.33 -6.58 -3.56
C PRO A 101 17.76 -7.38 -2.36
N PHE A 102 16.86 -8.33 -2.64
CA PHE A 102 16.26 -9.22 -1.65
C PHE A 102 16.66 -10.67 -1.83
N VAL A 103 16.88 -11.39 -0.73
CA VAL A 103 17.07 -12.83 -0.77
C VAL A 103 15.70 -13.47 -0.97
N ARG A 104 15.56 -14.28 -2.02
CA ARG A 104 14.30 -15.00 -2.27
C ARG A 104 14.20 -16.18 -1.32
N LEU A 105 13.01 -16.40 -0.77
CA LEU A 105 12.70 -17.57 0.05
C LEU A 105 11.52 -18.31 -0.57
N ALA A 106 11.70 -19.60 -0.88
CA ALA A 106 10.69 -20.39 -1.60
C ALA A 106 10.16 -19.68 -2.86
N GLY A 107 11.06 -19.02 -3.60
CA GLY A 107 10.74 -18.26 -4.82
C GLY A 107 10.00 -16.93 -4.60
N LEU A 108 9.61 -16.57 -3.37
CA LEU A 108 9.01 -15.27 -3.07
C LEU A 108 10.04 -14.15 -3.24
N GLN A 109 9.66 -13.08 -3.93
CA GLN A 109 10.54 -11.94 -4.20
C GLN A 109 10.90 -11.16 -2.93
N GLU A 110 9.90 -10.82 -2.11
CA GLU A 110 10.05 -10.02 -0.88
C GLU A 110 9.40 -10.76 0.31
N PRO A 111 10.07 -11.77 0.90
CA PRO A 111 9.44 -12.69 1.85
C PRO A 111 8.84 -12.02 3.09
N ALA A 112 9.51 -11.00 3.65
CA ALA A 112 9.01 -10.28 4.82
C ALA A 112 7.72 -9.52 4.49
N SER A 113 7.69 -8.76 3.39
CA SER A 113 6.50 -8.05 2.92
C SER A 113 5.34 -9.02 2.73
N VAL A 114 5.54 -10.17 2.07
CA VAL A 114 4.51 -11.22 1.92
C VAL A 114 3.91 -11.65 3.26
N VAL A 115 4.76 -12.03 4.22
CA VAL A 115 4.30 -12.50 5.54
C VAL A 115 3.56 -11.41 6.31
N PHE A 116 4.06 -10.17 6.26
CA PHE A 116 3.45 -9.05 6.98
C PHE A 116 2.15 -8.56 6.32
N SER A 117 2.02 -8.61 4.99
CA SER A 117 0.75 -8.38 4.28
C SER A 117 -0.29 -9.45 4.65
N MET A 118 0.11 -10.73 4.71
CA MET A 118 -0.76 -11.82 5.18
C MET A 118 -1.18 -11.63 6.64
N THR A 119 -0.28 -11.14 7.49
CA THR A 119 -0.56 -10.84 8.90
C THR A 119 -1.58 -9.70 9.03
N ASN A 120 -1.47 -8.65 8.20
CA ASN A 120 -2.47 -7.60 8.13
C ASN A 120 -3.82 -8.13 7.66
N PHE A 121 -3.86 -8.93 6.59
CA PHE A 121 -5.08 -9.58 6.11
C PHE A 121 -5.75 -10.39 7.23
N ALA A 122 -4.98 -11.25 7.90
CA ALA A 122 -5.46 -12.07 8.99
C ALA A 122 -6.03 -11.21 10.12
N THR A 123 -5.32 -10.14 10.50
CA THR A 123 -5.77 -9.23 11.55
C THR A 123 -7.07 -8.51 11.19
N HIS A 124 -7.19 -7.96 9.98
CA HIS A 124 -8.44 -7.38 9.48
C HIS A 124 -9.59 -8.40 9.49
N TYR A 125 -9.34 -9.63 9.05
CA TYR A 125 -10.35 -10.68 9.01
C TYR A 125 -10.85 -11.05 10.42
N HIS A 126 -9.92 -11.25 11.36
CA HIS A 126 -10.25 -11.57 12.75
C HIS A 126 -11.00 -10.42 13.42
N MET A 127 -10.55 -9.18 13.22
CA MET A 127 -11.20 -8.00 13.79
C MET A 127 -12.55 -7.70 13.14
N LEU A 128 -12.76 -8.01 11.85
CA LEU A 128 -14.06 -7.94 11.20
C LEU A 128 -15.04 -8.98 11.79
N LYS A 129 -14.59 -10.21 12.06
CA LYS A 129 -15.42 -11.21 12.76
C LYS A 129 -15.79 -10.73 14.17
N ARG A 130 -14.84 -10.13 14.89
CA ARG A 130 -15.08 -9.53 16.20
C ARG A 130 -16.11 -8.39 16.11
N PHE A 131 -15.94 -7.46 15.17
CA PHE A 131 -16.87 -6.35 14.93
C PHE A 131 -18.30 -6.84 14.69
N ARG A 132 -18.49 -7.84 13.83
CA ARG A 132 -19.81 -8.42 13.53
C ARG A 132 -20.47 -9.11 14.72
N ARG A 133 -19.68 -9.66 15.64
CA ARG A 133 -20.18 -10.27 16.89
C ARG A 133 -20.57 -9.21 17.91
N GLU A 134 -19.82 -8.11 17.96
CA GLU A 134 -19.89 -7.12 19.03
C GLU A 134 -20.81 -5.93 18.73
N VAL A 135 -21.09 -5.65 17.46
CA VAL A 135 -21.87 -4.50 17.01
C VAL A 135 -23.15 -4.98 16.34
N ARG A 136 -24.29 -4.45 16.79
CA ARG A 136 -25.59 -4.79 16.19
C ARG A 136 -25.71 -4.23 14.76
N PRO A 137 -26.28 -4.98 13.80
CA PRO A 137 -26.39 -4.55 12.40
C PRO A 137 -27.17 -3.25 12.16
N ASP A 138 -28.11 -2.91 13.05
CA ASP A 138 -28.90 -1.68 13.01
C ASP A 138 -28.16 -0.47 13.63
N SER A 139 -26.90 -0.63 14.05
CA SER A 139 -26.09 0.48 14.58
C SER A 139 -25.66 1.44 13.47
N PRO A 140 -25.63 2.76 13.73
CA PRO A 140 -25.10 3.71 12.77
C PRO A 140 -23.68 3.35 12.31
N MET A 141 -23.41 3.55 11.02
CA MET A 141 -22.12 3.25 10.36
C MET A 141 -21.70 1.77 10.31
N TYR A 142 -22.55 0.83 10.74
CA TYR A 142 -22.23 -0.60 10.69
C TYR A 142 -21.82 -1.08 9.27
N THR A 143 -22.64 -0.79 8.27
CA THR A 143 -22.36 -1.15 6.87
C THR A 143 -21.11 -0.47 6.33
N LEU A 144 -20.90 0.80 6.68
CA LEU A 144 -19.73 1.58 6.25
C LEU A 144 -18.42 0.92 6.70
N TRP A 145 -18.34 0.54 7.98
CA TRP A 145 -17.15 -0.10 8.53
C TRP A 145 -16.92 -1.51 7.97
N GLN A 146 -17.98 -2.22 7.61
CA GLN A 146 -17.85 -3.49 6.89
C GLN A 146 -17.27 -3.32 5.49
N VAL A 147 -17.77 -2.33 4.73
CA VAL A 147 -17.23 -2.03 3.39
C VAL A 147 -15.76 -1.63 3.47
N PHE A 148 -15.41 -0.74 4.41
CA PHE A 148 -14.02 -0.39 4.70
C PHE A 148 -13.15 -1.63 4.98
N SER A 149 -13.64 -2.54 5.82
CA SER A 149 -12.93 -3.77 6.15
C SER A 149 -12.67 -4.66 4.94
N TYR A 150 -13.65 -4.80 4.03
CA TYR A 150 -13.48 -5.58 2.81
C TYR A 150 -12.50 -4.93 1.82
N ILE A 151 -12.49 -3.60 1.74
CA ILE A 151 -11.50 -2.86 0.95
C ILE A 151 -10.09 -3.16 1.46
N CYS A 152 -9.87 -3.10 2.78
CA CYS A 152 -8.58 -3.45 3.37
C CYS A 152 -8.19 -4.91 3.11
N LEU A 153 -9.11 -5.86 3.27
CA LEU A 153 -8.84 -7.28 2.95
C LEU A 153 -8.40 -7.46 1.50
N ASN A 154 -9.07 -6.82 0.54
CA ASN A 154 -8.69 -6.88 -0.87
C ASN A 154 -7.30 -6.28 -1.13
N ALA A 155 -7.00 -5.12 -0.54
CA ALA A 155 -5.70 -4.48 -0.68
C ALA A 155 -4.55 -5.35 -0.14
N TRP A 156 -4.73 -5.96 1.03
CA TRP A 156 -3.71 -6.85 1.60
C TRP A 156 -3.52 -8.14 0.81
N ILE A 157 -4.55 -8.63 0.11
CA ILE A 157 -4.40 -9.72 -0.87
C ILE A 157 -3.47 -9.28 -2.01
N TRP A 158 -3.74 -8.14 -2.63
CA TRP A 158 -2.93 -7.66 -3.76
C TRP A 158 -1.50 -7.31 -3.37
N SER A 159 -1.30 -6.75 -2.18
CA SER A 159 0.02 -6.58 -1.59
C SER A 159 0.76 -7.91 -1.42
N THR A 160 0.09 -8.93 -0.88
CA THR A 160 0.68 -10.28 -0.76
C THR A 160 1.08 -10.84 -2.13
N VAL A 161 0.22 -10.69 -3.15
CA VAL A 161 0.48 -11.19 -4.50
C VAL A 161 1.66 -10.47 -5.16
N PHE A 162 1.69 -9.13 -5.09
CA PHE A 162 2.75 -8.31 -5.67
C PHE A 162 4.12 -8.59 -5.05
N HIS A 163 4.22 -8.61 -3.72
CA HIS A 163 5.48 -8.89 -3.04
C HIS A 163 5.93 -10.35 -3.18
N ALA A 164 5.00 -11.28 -3.46
CA ALA A 164 5.34 -12.65 -3.80
C ALA A 164 5.97 -12.72 -5.20
N ARG A 165 5.33 -12.09 -6.19
CA ARG A 165 5.81 -12.04 -7.57
C ARG A 165 5.35 -10.76 -8.26
N ASP A 166 6.34 -9.99 -8.69
CA ASP A 166 6.13 -8.71 -9.36
C ASP A 166 5.85 -8.86 -10.87
N PHE A 167 4.67 -8.43 -11.28
CA PHE A 167 4.25 -8.19 -12.67
C PHE A 167 3.55 -6.83 -12.79
N PRO A 168 3.51 -6.22 -13.99
CA PRO A 168 2.84 -4.92 -14.18
C PRO A 168 1.38 -4.88 -13.68
N ILE A 169 0.64 -5.99 -13.80
CA ILE A 169 -0.74 -6.07 -13.31
C ILE A 169 -0.81 -6.18 -11.78
N THR A 170 0.10 -6.92 -11.15
CA THR A 170 0.12 -7.06 -9.69
C THR A 170 0.58 -5.77 -9.04
N GLU A 171 1.53 -5.07 -9.68
CA GLU A 171 1.96 -3.72 -9.32
C GLU A 171 0.79 -2.73 -9.38
N LEU A 172 0.09 -2.66 -10.52
CA LEU A 172 -1.07 -1.78 -10.67
C LEU A 172 -2.11 -2.02 -9.56
N PHE A 173 -2.42 -3.29 -9.27
CA PHE A 173 -3.41 -3.63 -8.27
C PHE A 173 -2.95 -3.38 -6.84
N ASP A 174 -1.71 -3.70 -6.47
CA ASP A 174 -1.21 -3.39 -5.14
C ASP A 174 -1.31 -1.88 -4.85
N TYR A 175 -0.76 -1.05 -5.73
CA TYR A 175 -0.77 0.40 -5.56
C TYR A 175 -2.18 0.99 -5.56
N THR A 176 -3.05 0.55 -6.49
CA THR A 176 -4.40 1.13 -6.57
C THR A 176 -5.28 0.69 -5.39
N PHE A 177 -5.15 -0.55 -4.93
CA PHE A 177 -5.92 -1.00 -3.77
C PHE A 177 -5.33 -0.51 -2.44
N ALA A 178 -4.03 -0.26 -2.34
CA ALA A 178 -3.47 0.53 -1.25
C ALA A 178 -4.09 1.94 -1.21
N TYR A 179 -4.19 2.64 -2.35
CA TYR A 179 -4.88 3.93 -2.41
C TYR A 179 -6.36 3.82 -2.03
N SER A 180 -7.03 2.73 -2.42
CA SER A 180 -8.44 2.50 -2.05
C SER A 180 -8.64 2.44 -0.53
N MET A 181 -7.67 1.91 0.24
CA MET A 181 -7.71 1.95 1.71
C MET A 181 -7.60 3.37 2.25
N VAL A 182 -6.69 4.17 1.70
CA VAL A 182 -6.48 5.57 2.09
C VAL A 182 -7.73 6.39 1.80
N LEU A 183 -8.29 6.27 0.59
CA LEU A 183 -9.52 6.94 0.20
C LEU A 183 -10.71 6.47 1.04
N ALA A 184 -10.82 5.18 1.34
CA ALA A 184 -11.89 4.64 2.18
C ALA A 184 -11.79 5.15 3.63
N SER A 185 -10.58 5.30 4.18
CA SER A 185 -10.35 5.88 5.51
C SER A 185 -10.78 7.36 5.55
N PHE A 186 -10.38 8.14 4.53
CA PHE A 186 -10.83 9.53 4.36
C PHE A 186 -12.36 9.61 4.22
N TYR A 187 -12.95 8.73 3.41
CA TYR A 187 -14.39 8.64 3.25
C TYR A 187 -15.11 8.33 4.58
N CYS A 188 -14.60 7.37 5.36
CA CYS A 188 -15.15 7.03 6.66
C CYS A 188 -15.08 8.20 7.65
N MET A 189 -13.98 8.96 7.64
CA MET A 189 -13.81 10.19 8.42
C MET A 189 -14.89 11.20 8.10
N VAL A 190 -15.09 11.52 6.81
CA VAL A 190 -16.11 12.49 6.39
C VAL A 190 -17.50 12.01 6.75
N MET A 191 -17.83 10.75 6.41
CA MET A 191 -19.12 10.13 6.78
C MET A 191 -19.38 10.17 8.28
N ARG A 192 -18.34 9.97 9.10
CA ARG A 192 -18.43 10.08 10.56
C ARG A 192 -18.78 11.50 11.01
N MET A 193 -18.16 12.52 10.42
CA MET A 193 -18.41 13.93 10.75
C MET A 193 -19.82 14.36 10.32
N ILE A 194 -20.26 13.93 9.14
CA ILE A 194 -21.57 14.31 8.58
C ILE A 194 -22.68 13.30 8.87
N HIS A 195 -22.48 12.35 9.80
CA HIS A 195 -23.43 11.25 10.05
C HIS A 195 -24.89 11.72 10.28
N ARG A 196 -25.08 12.87 10.94
CA ARG A 196 -26.39 13.51 11.22
C ARG A 196 -26.93 14.40 10.09
N ARG A 197 -26.17 14.59 9.00
CA ARG A 197 -26.59 15.37 7.83
C ARG A 197 -27.46 14.52 6.89
N SER A 198 -28.09 15.19 5.92
CA SER A 198 -29.04 14.57 4.99
C SER A 198 -28.40 13.42 4.19
N LYS A 199 -29.24 12.45 3.79
CA LYS A 199 -28.82 11.33 2.93
C LYS A 199 -28.30 11.81 1.58
N TYR A 200 -28.84 12.92 1.06
CA TYR A 200 -28.42 13.55 -0.18
C TYR A 200 -26.95 14.01 -0.15
N LEU A 201 -26.54 14.74 0.89
CA LEU A 201 -25.15 15.20 1.04
C LEU A 201 -24.17 14.02 1.12
N LYS A 202 -24.53 12.97 1.87
CA LYS A 202 -23.74 11.72 1.94
C LYS A 202 -23.66 11.03 0.59
N GLY A 203 -24.75 11.00 -0.17
CA GLY A 203 -24.81 10.45 -1.53
C GLY A 203 -23.87 11.18 -2.49
N ILE A 204 -23.94 12.51 -2.55
CA ILE A 204 -23.05 13.32 -3.42
C ILE A 204 -21.58 13.05 -3.09
N PHE A 205 -21.21 13.09 -1.81
CA PHE A 205 -19.83 12.87 -1.42
C PHE A 205 -19.35 11.44 -1.73
N SER A 206 -20.23 10.44 -1.59
CA SER A 206 -19.94 9.06 -1.96
C SER A 206 -19.69 8.93 -3.47
N LEU A 207 -20.55 9.55 -4.29
CA LEU A 207 -20.38 9.58 -5.74
C LEU A 207 -19.07 10.26 -6.14
N ALA A 208 -18.72 11.38 -5.50
CA ALA A 208 -17.46 12.08 -5.75
C ALA A 208 -16.23 11.18 -5.47
N CYS A 209 -16.24 10.43 -4.36
CA CYS A 209 -15.15 9.50 -4.05
C CYS A 209 -15.06 8.34 -5.06
N ILE A 210 -16.20 7.78 -5.47
CA ILE A 210 -16.25 6.69 -6.46
C ILE A 210 -15.73 7.17 -7.82
N VAL A 211 -16.21 8.32 -8.30
CA VAL A 211 -15.76 8.91 -9.57
C VAL A 211 -14.27 9.21 -9.53
N PHE A 212 -13.78 9.76 -8.42
CA PHE A 212 -12.35 10.00 -8.24
C PHE A 212 -11.55 8.69 -8.32
N PHE A 213 -11.97 7.64 -7.60
CA PHE A 213 -11.28 6.36 -7.60
C PHE A 213 -11.25 5.71 -8.98
N VAL A 214 -12.37 5.70 -9.70
CA VAL A 214 -12.45 5.17 -11.07
C VAL A 214 -11.52 5.95 -12.00
N ASN A 215 -11.50 7.28 -11.91
CA ASN A 215 -10.59 8.09 -12.71
C ASN A 215 -9.11 7.84 -12.35
N HIS A 216 -8.81 7.69 -11.07
CA HIS A 216 -7.47 7.37 -10.57
C HIS A 216 -6.99 6.00 -11.08
N PHE A 217 -7.82 4.96 -10.95
CA PHE A 217 -7.54 3.63 -11.48
C PHE A 217 -7.33 3.65 -12.99
N SER A 218 -8.22 4.32 -13.74
CA SER A 218 -8.10 4.45 -15.20
C SER A 218 -6.80 5.16 -15.61
N TYR A 219 -6.42 6.22 -14.89
CA TYR A 219 -5.17 6.94 -15.16
C TYR A 219 -3.94 6.05 -14.95
N LEU A 220 -3.88 5.32 -13.84
CA LEU A 220 -2.76 4.41 -13.54
C LEU A 220 -2.72 3.17 -14.46
N SER A 221 -3.85 2.77 -15.02
CA SER A 221 -3.95 1.61 -15.92
C SER A 221 -3.44 1.88 -17.33
N VAL A 222 -3.27 3.14 -17.72
CA VAL A 222 -2.90 3.53 -19.09
C VAL A 222 -1.44 3.93 -19.17
N GLY A 223 -0.67 3.17 -19.95
CA GLY A 223 0.72 3.51 -20.27
C GLY A 223 1.69 3.08 -19.17
N ARG A 224 2.71 3.91 -18.92
CA ARG A 224 3.70 3.65 -17.86
C ARG A 224 3.14 4.11 -16.51
N PHE A 225 3.32 3.29 -15.49
CA PHE A 225 2.85 3.57 -14.15
C PHE A 225 3.52 4.84 -13.58
N ASP A 226 2.71 5.84 -13.17
CA ASP A 226 3.19 7.08 -12.58
C ASP A 226 3.21 7.00 -11.05
N TYR A 227 4.32 6.50 -10.50
CA TYR A 227 4.53 6.41 -9.05
C TYR A 227 4.47 7.76 -8.35
N ALA A 228 4.92 8.84 -9.01
CA ALA A 228 4.94 10.17 -8.39
C ALA A 228 3.53 10.73 -8.23
N TYR A 229 2.67 10.55 -9.24
CA TYR A 229 1.26 10.87 -9.13
C TYR A 229 0.57 10.01 -8.06
N ASN A 230 0.77 8.69 -8.07
CA ASN A 230 0.15 7.81 -7.08
C ASN A 230 0.55 8.19 -5.65
N MET A 231 1.84 8.44 -5.42
CA MET A 231 2.36 8.86 -4.11
C MET A 231 1.75 10.19 -3.68
N LYS A 232 1.65 11.16 -4.60
CA LYS A 232 1.01 12.45 -4.32
C LYS A 232 -0.46 12.29 -3.94
N ALA A 233 -1.20 11.44 -4.65
CA ALA A 233 -2.60 11.16 -4.33
C ALA A 233 -2.74 10.54 -2.92
N ASN A 234 -1.91 9.54 -2.59
CA ASN A 234 -1.89 8.92 -1.26
C ASN A 234 -1.57 9.93 -0.15
N ILE A 235 -0.51 10.73 -0.31
CA ILE A 235 -0.10 11.72 0.70
C ILE A 235 -1.19 12.78 0.89
N VAL A 236 -1.74 13.35 -0.18
CA VAL A 236 -2.77 14.40 -0.07
C VAL A 236 -4.03 13.88 0.58
N THR A 237 -4.56 12.74 0.12
CA THR A 237 -5.77 12.14 0.70
C THR A 237 -5.53 11.68 2.15
N GLY A 238 -4.40 11.03 2.40
CA GLY A 238 -4.02 10.51 3.72
C GLY A 238 -3.81 11.61 4.75
N MET A 239 -3.06 12.67 4.43
CA MET A 239 -2.82 13.78 5.35
C MET A 239 -4.10 14.58 5.62
N THR A 240 -4.95 14.77 4.61
CA THR A 240 -6.26 15.40 4.81
C THR A 240 -7.15 14.55 5.72
N GLY A 241 -7.15 13.22 5.53
CA GLY A 241 -7.84 12.27 6.39
C GLY A 241 -7.34 12.30 7.84
N ALA A 242 -6.02 12.28 8.03
CA ALA A 242 -5.37 12.34 9.35
C ALA A 242 -5.70 13.64 10.08
N ALA A 243 -5.56 14.79 9.42
CA ALA A 243 -5.92 16.09 9.97
C ALA A 243 -7.40 16.13 10.39
N GLY A 244 -8.29 15.60 9.55
CA GLY A 244 -9.72 15.51 9.86
C GLY A 244 -10.00 14.65 11.10
N TRP A 245 -9.41 13.45 11.19
CA TRP A 245 -9.55 12.60 12.37
C TRP A 245 -8.99 13.24 13.64
N ILE A 246 -7.81 13.88 13.57
CA ILE A 246 -7.21 14.59 14.71
C ILE A 246 -8.15 15.71 15.16
N PHE A 247 -8.64 16.53 14.23
CA PHE A 247 -9.60 17.59 14.53
C PHE A 247 -10.86 17.03 15.23
N TRP A 248 -11.45 15.96 14.70
CA TRP A 248 -12.59 15.29 15.32
C TRP A 248 -12.28 14.78 16.72
N CYS A 249 -11.11 14.15 16.91
CA CYS A 249 -10.68 13.66 18.21
C CYS A 249 -10.56 14.79 19.24
N LEU A 250 -9.94 15.91 18.86
CA LEU A 250 -9.78 17.07 19.74
C LEU A 250 -11.13 17.67 20.15
N MET A 251 -12.12 17.69 19.25
CA MET A 251 -13.47 18.15 19.55
C MET A 251 -14.24 17.18 20.48
N GLN A 252 -14.02 15.88 20.34
CA GLN A 252 -14.80 14.84 21.04
C GLN A 252 -14.14 14.31 22.31
N ARG A 253 -12.86 14.63 22.57
CA ARG A 253 -12.09 14.07 23.69
C ARG A 253 -12.73 14.24 25.07
N ARG A 254 -13.49 15.32 25.29
CA ARG A 254 -14.22 15.56 26.56
C ARG A 254 -15.55 14.83 26.64
N LYS A 255 -16.15 14.48 25.50
CA LYS A 255 -17.49 13.88 25.41
C LYS A 255 -17.45 12.35 25.36
N ARG A 256 -16.39 11.78 24.80
CA ARG A 256 -16.30 10.34 24.48
C ARG A 256 -14.96 9.78 24.92
N ARG A 257 -14.99 8.89 25.92
CA ARG A 257 -13.77 8.31 26.52
C ARG A 257 -12.95 7.48 25.52
N TYR A 258 -13.58 6.80 24.57
CA TYR A 258 -12.89 5.91 23.61
C TYR A 258 -12.09 6.65 22.53
N VAL A 259 -12.21 7.98 22.43
CA VAL A 259 -11.58 8.80 21.38
C VAL A 259 -10.05 8.70 21.38
N TRP A 260 -9.42 8.41 22.53
CA TRP A 260 -7.97 8.23 22.61
C TRP A 260 -7.48 7.12 21.68
N LYS A 261 -8.29 6.07 21.43
CA LYS A 261 -7.94 4.96 20.54
C LYS A 261 -7.77 5.42 19.10
N CYS A 262 -8.69 6.26 18.63
CA CYS A 262 -8.61 6.88 17.29
C CYS A 262 -7.41 7.82 17.20
N PHE A 263 -7.24 8.69 18.21
CA PHE A 263 -6.12 9.63 18.23
C PHE A 263 -4.77 8.90 18.17
N LEU A 264 -4.58 7.90 19.04
CA LEU A 264 -3.37 7.09 19.07
C LEU A 264 -3.16 6.34 17.75
N PHE A 265 -4.21 5.73 17.20
CA PHE A 265 -4.14 5.07 15.90
C PHE A 265 -3.68 6.02 14.80
N VAL A 266 -4.28 7.20 14.67
CA VAL A 266 -3.96 8.16 13.61
C VAL A 266 -2.54 8.69 13.76
N VAL A 267 -2.09 8.97 14.98
CA VAL A 267 -0.71 9.40 15.24
C VAL A 267 0.27 8.30 14.85
N LEU A 268 0.08 7.07 15.33
CA LEU A 268 0.98 5.96 15.03
C LEU A 268 0.96 5.58 13.54
N ALA A 269 -0.21 5.56 12.90
CA ALA A 269 -0.34 5.29 11.48
C ALA A 269 0.35 6.39 10.64
N THR A 270 0.19 7.66 11.01
CA THR A 270 0.87 8.77 10.33
C THR A 270 2.39 8.71 10.54
N SER A 271 2.84 8.42 11.77
CA SER A 271 4.27 8.23 12.07
C SER A 271 4.87 7.04 11.31
N SER A 272 4.10 5.98 11.06
CA SER A 272 4.57 4.83 10.29
C SER A 272 4.95 5.19 8.85
N LEU A 273 4.33 6.22 8.26
CA LEU A 273 4.67 6.72 6.92
C LEU A 273 6.09 7.30 6.84
N LEU A 274 6.70 7.68 7.98
CA LEU A 274 8.09 8.09 8.00
C LEU A 274 9.03 6.94 7.60
N LEU A 275 8.62 5.69 7.77
CA LEU A 275 9.38 4.53 7.28
C LEU A 275 9.41 4.50 5.75
N GLU A 276 8.30 4.80 5.10
CA GLU A 276 8.22 4.84 3.63
C GLU A 276 9.09 5.97 3.02
N ILE A 277 9.30 7.05 3.76
CA ILE A 277 10.20 8.15 3.36
C ILE A 277 11.68 7.79 3.60
N ASN A 278 11.96 7.03 4.67
CA ASN A 278 13.32 6.59 5.01
C ASN A 278 13.64 5.27 4.28
N ASP A 279 13.72 5.33 2.95
CA ASP A 279 14.08 4.19 2.10
C ASP A 279 15.52 3.73 2.36
N PHE A 280 15.69 2.53 2.92
CA PHE A 280 16.99 1.97 3.31
C PHE A 280 17.19 0.55 2.77
N PRO A 281 18.44 0.10 2.53
CA PRO A 281 18.71 -1.24 2.04
C PRO A 281 18.28 -2.32 3.05
N PRO A 282 17.69 -3.45 2.61
CA PRO A 282 17.08 -4.41 3.50
C PRO A 282 18.06 -4.98 4.52
N ILE A 283 17.69 -4.89 5.79
CA ILE A 283 18.38 -5.53 6.91
C ILE A 283 18.25 -7.05 6.72
N LEU A 284 19.38 -7.75 6.84
CA LEU A 284 19.48 -9.19 6.54
C LEU A 284 18.98 -9.55 5.13
N TRP A 285 19.03 -8.61 4.19
CA TRP A 285 18.56 -8.79 2.81
C TRP A 285 17.08 -9.19 2.69
N THR A 286 16.31 -8.90 3.73
CA THR A 286 14.92 -9.37 3.88
C THR A 286 14.00 -8.28 4.41
N PHE A 287 14.46 -7.47 5.38
CA PHE A 287 13.65 -6.46 6.06
C PHE A 287 14.04 -5.04 5.63
N ASP A 288 13.33 -4.48 4.68
CA ASP A 288 13.42 -3.08 4.27
C ASP A 288 12.44 -2.18 5.04
N ALA A 289 12.48 -0.87 4.75
CA ALA A 289 11.58 0.08 5.38
C ALA A 289 10.10 -0.23 5.12
N HIS A 290 9.80 -0.69 3.91
CA HIS A 290 8.44 -1.01 3.48
C HIS A 290 7.87 -2.23 4.22
N SER A 291 8.60 -3.35 4.30
CA SER A 291 8.19 -4.52 5.08
C SER A 291 8.01 -4.19 6.57
N ILE A 292 8.83 -3.33 7.16
CA ILE A 292 8.62 -2.88 8.54
C ILE A 292 7.33 -2.06 8.65
N TRP A 293 6.99 -1.24 7.67
CA TRP A 293 5.68 -0.56 7.62
C TRP A 293 4.50 -1.55 7.61
N HIS A 294 4.60 -2.64 6.83
CA HIS A 294 3.63 -3.74 6.89
C HIS A 294 3.55 -4.36 8.30
N LEU A 295 4.68 -4.63 8.93
CA LEU A 295 4.72 -5.22 10.27
C LEU A 295 4.03 -4.33 11.32
N VAL A 296 4.34 -3.03 11.34
CA VAL A 296 3.80 -2.12 12.37
C VAL A 296 2.32 -1.79 12.16
N THR A 297 1.79 -1.92 10.94
CA THR A 297 0.37 -1.63 10.66
C THR A 297 -0.58 -2.72 11.16
N ALA A 298 -0.12 -3.98 11.26
CA ALA A 298 -0.93 -5.09 11.78
C ALA A 298 -1.48 -4.85 13.21
N PRO A 299 -0.66 -4.52 14.24
CA PRO A 299 -1.19 -4.24 15.57
C PRO A 299 -2.04 -2.95 15.61
N LEU A 300 -1.78 -1.97 14.74
CA LEU A 300 -2.60 -0.75 14.65
C LEU A 300 -4.02 -1.06 14.18
N THR A 301 -4.20 -2.06 13.33
CA THR A 301 -5.52 -2.56 12.93
C THR A 301 -6.35 -2.99 14.15
N VAL A 302 -5.76 -3.67 15.14
CA VAL A 302 -6.49 -4.06 16.35
C VAL A 302 -7.00 -2.84 17.12
N LEU A 303 -6.14 -1.81 17.27
CA LEU A 303 -6.50 -0.56 17.92
C LEU A 303 -7.63 0.17 17.17
N PHE A 304 -7.54 0.25 15.84
CA PHE A 304 -8.55 0.89 15.00
C PHE A 304 -9.92 0.21 15.11
N TYR A 305 -9.96 -1.12 15.04
CA TYR A 305 -11.22 -1.84 15.20
C TYR A 305 -11.80 -1.71 16.61
N SER A 306 -10.95 -1.63 17.64
CA SER A 306 -11.45 -1.33 18.98
C SER A 306 -12.13 0.05 19.04
N PHE A 307 -11.58 1.04 18.34
CA PHE A 307 -12.23 2.35 18.19
C PHE A 307 -13.58 2.27 17.47
N ILE A 308 -13.66 1.63 16.29
CA ILE A 308 -14.91 1.62 15.51
C ILE A 308 -16.04 0.82 16.20
N ILE A 309 -15.69 -0.21 16.98
CA ILE A 309 -16.66 -0.97 17.80
C ILE A 309 -17.29 -0.04 18.85
N ASP A 310 -16.45 0.67 19.62
CA ASP A 310 -16.93 1.60 20.65
C ASP A 310 -17.71 2.78 20.03
N ASP A 311 -17.28 3.26 18.86
CA ASP A 311 -17.94 4.35 18.16
C ASP A 311 -19.35 3.95 17.67
N CYS A 312 -19.50 2.76 17.10
CA CYS A 312 -20.82 2.25 16.71
C CYS A 312 -21.75 2.05 17.92
N ARG A 313 -21.22 1.52 19.04
CA ARG A 313 -21.98 1.36 20.29
C ARG A 313 -22.46 2.69 20.85
N SER A 314 -21.55 3.68 20.91
CA SER A 314 -21.88 5.03 21.37
C SER A 314 -22.91 5.71 20.47
N LEU A 315 -22.76 5.62 19.15
CA LEU A 315 -23.75 6.16 18.21
C LEU A 315 -25.11 5.49 18.31
N ARG A 316 -25.13 4.19 18.61
CA ARG A 316 -26.37 3.47 18.85
C ARG A 316 -27.08 3.97 20.11
N GLN A 317 -26.36 4.11 21.22
CA GLN A 317 -26.90 4.64 22.47
C GLN A 317 -27.47 6.05 22.28
N GLU A 318 -26.78 6.91 21.50
CA GLU A 318 -27.29 8.24 21.15
C GLU A 318 -28.59 8.21 20.33
N LEU A 319 -28.81 7.18 19.50
CA LEU A 319 -29.97 7.07 18.62
C LEU A 319 -31.20 6.47 19.32
N TYR A 320 -30.98 5.49 20.19
CA TYR A 320 -32.06 4.71 20.81
C TYR A 320 -32.23 4.95 22.32
N GLY A 321 -31.34 5.72 22.96
CA GLY A 321 -31.30 5.88 24.42
C GLY A 321 -30.85 4.59 25.14
N ASP A 322 -30.71 4.67 26.47
CA ASP A 322 -30.55 3.49 27.31
C ASP A 322 -31.90 2.76 27.44
N GLY A 323 -32.11 1.70 26.66
CA GLY A 323 -33.23 0.77 26.83
C GLY A 323 -32.95 -0.54 26.11
N PRO A 324 -32.85 -1.67 26.84
CA PRO A 324 -34.02 -2.31 27.46
C PRO A 324 -33.78 -2.90 28.88
N GLU A 325 -33.21 -2.14 29.83
CA GLU A 325 -33.34 -2.52 31.24
C GLU A 325 -34.63 -2.00 31.89
N ASP A 326 -35.22 -0.92 31.37
CA ASP A 326 -36.46 -0.34 31.92
C ASP A 326 -37.76 -1.03 31.44
N MET A 327 -37.69 -1.83 30.37
CA MET A 327 -38.84 -2.66 29.93
C MET A 327 -39.07 -3.90 30.80
N ARG A 328 -38.11 -4.28 31.66
CA ARG A 328 -38.28 -5.42 32.59
C ARG A 328 -39.08 -5.09 33.85
N LYS A 329 -39.48 -3.83 34.03
CA LYS A 329 -40.36 -3.38 35.13
C LYS A 329 -41.82 -3.18 34.70
N LEU A 330 -42.16 -3.47 33.45
CA LEU A 330 -43.52 -3.35 32.89
C LEU A 330 -44.05 -4.68 32.32
N LEU A 331 -43.40 -5.78 32.65
CA LEU A 331 -43.93 -7.15 32.58
C LEU A 331 -43.79 -7.75 33.98
#